data_AF-A0A1A9UQW4-F1
#
_entry.id   AF-A0A1A9UQW4-F1
#
_cell.length_a   1.000
_cell.length_b   1.000
_cell.length_c   1.000
_cell.angle_alpha   90.00
_cell.angle_beta   90.00
_cell.angle_gamma   90.00
#
_symmetry.space_group_name_H-M   'P 1'
#
loop_
_entity.id
_entity.type
_entity.pdbx_description
1 polymer ?
#
loop_
_entity_poly.entity_id
_entity_poly.type
_entity_poly.pdbx_seq_one_letter_code
_entity_poly.pdbx_strand_id
1 'polypeptide(L)'
;MKLPLHQRRIVNASFSTAHTLLLIEGGYILTLGSNSFGQRGAGHCSPLPTVTLVESMKDRYITNCKCNEQCSLVCSDDNVITFWGTRYGVPELSEADVSKSTMWSAPCRIDVESENNTSAFTNFLASVYKSELVLEPQDILA
;
A
#
# COMPACT_ATOMS: atom_id res chain seq x y z
N MET A 1 15.34 -18.22 -7.46
CA MET A 1 16.47 -17.88 -6.58
C MET A 1 15.90 -17.19 -5.34
N LYS A 2 15.98 -17.81 -4.14
CA LYS A 2 15.45 -17.22 -2.88
C LYS A 2 16.46 -16.18 -2.40
N LEU A 3 16.08 -14.91 -2.33
CA LEU A 3 16.98 -13.85 -1.85
C LEU A 3 17.28 -14.08 -0.35
N PRO A 4 18.56 -14.14 0.05
CA PRO A 4 18.91 -14.31 1.46
C PRO A 4 18.60 -13.03 2.23
N LEU A 5 17.49 -13.05 2.99
CA LEU A 5 17.01 -11.91 3.78
C LEU A 5 17.80 -11.70 5.08
N HIS A 6 18.61 -12.67 5.49
CA HIS A 6 19.23 -12.74 6.82
C HIS A 6 20.40 -11.75 7.07
N GLN A 7 20.75 -10.90 6.11
CA GLN A 7 21.86 -9.94 6.23
C GLN A 7 21.58 -8.60 5.54
N ARG A 8 20.32 -8.25 5.30
CA ARG A 8 19.97 -6.98 4.64
C ARG A 8 19.34 -6.02 5.63
N ARG A 9 19.88 -4.80 5.67
CA ARG A 9 19.36 -3.74 6.53
C ARG A 9 18.00 -3.27 6.01
N ILE A 10 17.09 -3.00 6.94
CA ILE A 10 15.85 -2.28 6.65
C ILE A 10 16.20 -0.81 6.50
N VAL A 11 15.91 -0.25 5.34
CA VAL A 11 16.16 1.15 4.98
C VAL A 11 14.95 2.01 5.37
N ASN A 12 13.75 1.51 5.13
CA ASN A 12 12.50 2.19 5.47
C ASN A 12 11.40 1.15 5.79
N ALA A 13 10.38 1.56 6.55
CA ALA A 13 9.24 0.74 6.87
C ALA A 13 7.96 1.59 6.87
N SER A 14 6.86 1.01 6.41
CA SER A 14 5.53 1.61 6.50
C SER A 14 4.57 0.61 7.12
N PHE A 15 3.72 1.10 8.02
CA PHE A 15 2.81 0.29 8.82
C PHE A 15 1.38 0.77 8.65
N SER A 16 0.46 -0.18 8.62
CA SER A 16 -0.98 0.02 8.79
C SER A 16 -1.50 -0.94 9.86
N THR A 17 -2.80 -0.86 10.17
CA THR A 17 -3.46 -1.82 11.08
C THR A 17 -3.49 -3.24 10.51
N ALA A 18 -3.41 -3.40 9.19
CA ALA A 18 -3.62 -4.67 8.51
C ALA A 18 -2.34 -5.29 7.92
N HIS A 19 -1.41 -4.49 7.43
CA HIS A 19 -0.17 -4.97 6.80
C HIS A 19 0.99 -3.98 6.92
N THR A 20 2.19 -4.46 6.60
CA THR A 20 3.44 -3.70 6.69
C THR A 20 4.26 -3.89 5.42
N LEU A 21 4.91 -2.80 4.99
CA LEU A 21 5.95 -2.80 3.96
C LEU A 21 7.31 -2.55 4.60
N LEU A 22 8.31 -3.34 4.23
CA LEU A 22 9.71 -3.13 4.60
C LEU A 22 10.52 -2.93 3.32
N LEU A 23 11.12 -1.75 3.17
CA LEU A 23 12.14 -1.50 2.17
C LEU A 23 13.50 -1.91 2.74
N ILE A 24 14.16 -2.85 2.07
CA ILE A 24 15.48 -3.34 2.47
C ILE A 24 16.55 -2.92 1.45
N GLU A 25 17.81 -3.03 1.86
CA GLU A 25 18.96 -2.76 0.99
C GLU A 25 18.88 -3.48 -0.37
N GLY A 26 19.21 -2.72 -1.40
CA GLY A 26 19.10 -3.12 -2.81
C GLY A 26 17.75 -2.80 -3.46
N GLY A 27 16.90 -2.00 -2.80
CA GLY A 27 15.64 -1.53 -3.38
C GLY A 27 14.53 -2.58 -3.36
N TYR A 28 14.59 -3.57 -2.46
CA TYR A 28 13.63 -4.67 -2.41
C TYR A 28 12.54 -4.43 -1.37
N ILE A 29 11.32 -4.89 -1.68
CA ILE A 29 10.16 -4.72 -0.81
C ILE A 29 9.70 -6.05 -0.24
N LEU A 30 9.66 -6.12 1.09
CA LEU A 30 9.03 -7.22 1.82
C LEU A 30 7.66 -6.78 2.34
N THR A 31 6.71 -7.70 2.34
CA THR A 31 5.36 -7.50 2.89
C THR A 31 5.04 -8.55 3.93
N LEU A 32 4.29 -8.15 4.95
CA LEU A 32 3.77 -9.01 6.01
C LEU A 32 2.40 -8.53 6.47
N GLY A 33 1.63 -9.43 7.09
CA GLY A 33 0.26 -9.17 7.55
C GLY A 33 -0.81 -9.68 6.57
N SER A 34 -1.94 -8.96 6.53
CA SER A 34 -3.13 -9.29 5.75
C SER A 34 -2.88 -9.25 4.25
N ASN A 35 -3.58 -10.13 3.51
CA ASN A 35 -3.56 -10.17 2.04
C ASN A 35 -4.97 -10.16 1.43
N SER A 36 -6.01 -9.87 2.21
CA SER A 36 -7.41 -10.02 1.77
C SER A 36 -7.75 -9.17 0.54
N PHE A 37 -6.99 -8.10 0.28
CA PHE A 37 -7.14 -7.20 -0.86
C PHE A 37 -6.01 -7.31 -1.88
N GLY A 38 -5.13 -8.31 -1.74
CA GLY A 38 -3.93 -8.45 -2.56
C GLY A 38 -2.81 -7.46 -2.22
N GLN A 39 -2.90 -6.75 -1.08
CA GLN A 39 -1.92 -5.75 -0.66
C GLN A 39 -0.52 -6.31 -0.45
N ARG A 40 -0.32 -7.64 -0.43
CA ARG A 40 1.02 -8.23 -0.29
C ARG A 40 1.77 -8.40 -1.60
N GLY A 41 1.15 -8.13 -2.75
CA GLY A 41 1.81 -8.17 -4.06
C GLY A 41 2.18 -9.59 -4.52
N ALA A 42 1.51 -10.62 -3.99
CA ALA A 42 1.78 -12.03 -4.30
C ALA A 42 1.02 -12.57 -5.54
N GLY A 43 0.27 -11.71 -6.25
CA GLY A 43 -0.55 -12.10 -7.41
C GLY A 43 -1.88 -12.80 -7.04
N HIS A 44 -2.19 -12.93 -5.75
CA HIS A 44 -3.45 -13.49 -5.24
C HIS A 44 -3.83 -12.85 -3.89
N CYS A 45 -5.04 -13.12 -3.40
CA CYS A 45 -5.55 -12.56 -2.13
C CYS A 45 -5.61 -13.57 -0.97
N SER A 46 -5.13 -14.81 -1.17
CA SER A 46 -5.07 -15.82 -0.10
C SER A 46 -4.12 -15.41 1.04
N PRO A 47 -4.37 -15.84 2.29
CA PRO A 47 -3.48 -15.61 3.42
C PRO A 47 -2.06 -16.13 3.18
N LEU A 48 -1.06 -15.43 3.72
CA LEU A 48 0.35 -15.74 3.54
C LEU A 48 1.03 -15.85 4.92
N PRO A 49 1.54 -17.04 5.31
CA PRO A 49 1.98 -17.31 6.69
C PRO A 49 3.33 -16.71 7.06
N THR A 50 4.14 -16.31 6.06
CA THR A 50 5.50 -15.80 6.25
C THR A 50 5.65 -14.44 5.60
N VAL A 51 6.73 -13.71 5.91
CA VAL A 51 7.15 -12.54 5.16
C VAL A 51 7.33 -12.90 3.68
N THR A 52 6.90 -12.02 2.79
CA THR A 52 6.91 -12.25 1.34
C THR A 52 7.67 -11.15 0.64
N LEU A 53 8.52 -11.51 -0.31
CA LEU A 53 9.16 -10.56 -1.22
C LEU A 53 8.23 -10.27 -2.39
N VAL A 54 8.08 -9.00 -2.74
CA VAL A 54 7.27 -8.59 -3.90
C VAL A 54 8.08 -8.81 -5.17
N GLU A 55 7.94 -10.00 -5.77
CA GLU A 55 8.71 -10.42 -6.94
C GLU A 55 8.58 -9.46 -8.12
N SER A 56 7.40 -8.88 -8.34
CA SER A 56 7.14 -7.93 -9.43
C SER A 56 7.90 -6.61 -9.31
N MET A 57 8.44 -6.28 -8.13
CA MET A 57 9.18 -5.05 -7.89
C MET A 57 10.70 -5.23 -7.98
N LYS A 58 11.20 -6.45 -8.24
CA LYS A 58 12.64 -6.74 -8.28
C LYS A 58 13.41 -6.04 -9.39
N ASP A 59 12.71 -5.71 -10.48
CA ASP A 59 13.31 -5.13 -11.68
C ASP A 59 13.44 -3.61 -11.60
N ARG A 60 13.04 -2.99 -10.48
CA ARG A 60 13.21 -1.55 -10.20
C ARG A 60 13.85 -1.32 -8.85
N TYR A 61 14.63 -0.26 -8.73
CA TYR A 61 15.23 0.12 -7.47
C TYR A 61 14.27 0.99 -6.67
N ILE A 62 13.60 0.40 -5.68
CA ILE A 62 12.63 1.12 -4.85
C ILE A 62 13.35 2.05 -3.85
N THR A 63 12.92 3.30 -3.79
CA THR A 63 13.49 4.35 -2.92
C THR A 63 12.57 4.71 -1.76
N ASN A 64 11.26 4.52 -1.90
CA ASN A 64 10.28 4.80 -0.84
C ASN A 64 9.07 3.86 -0.90
N CYS A 65 8.40 3.67 0.24
CA CYS A 65 7.19 2.84 0.33
C CYS A 65 6.19 3.36 1.36
N LYS A 66 4.89 3.23 1.06
CA LYS A 66 3.77 3.57 1.95
C LYS A 66 2.68 2.52 1.87
N CYS A 67 1.98 2.26 2.97
CA CYS A 67 0.79 1.42 2.98
C CYS A 67 -0.37 2.07 3.74
N ASN A 68 -1.58 1.73 3.33
CA ASN A 68 -2.78 1.90 4.14
C ASN A 68 -3.32 0.50 4.52
N GLU A 69 -4.57 0.34 4.97
CA GLU A 69 -5.07 -0.98 5.38
C GLU A 69 -5.18 -1.99 4.22
N GLN A 70 -5.45 -1.51 3.00
CA GLN A 70 -5.86 -2.35 1.86
C GLN A 70 -4.93 -2.28 0.65
N CYS A 71 -3.96 -1.38 0.67
CA CYS A 71 -3.10 -1.04 -0.45
C CYS A 71 -1.67 -0.73 -0.04
N SER A 72 -0.80 -0.90 -1.01
CA SER A 72 0.62 -0.63 -0.94
C SER A 72 1.04 0.27 -2.09
N LEU A 73 1.99 1.14 -1.82
CA LEU A 73 2.57 2.06 -2.79
C LEU A 73 4.08 2.07 -2.63
N VAL A 74 4.78 2.14 -3.75
CA VAL A 74 6.23 2.29 -3.82
C VAL A 74 6.60 3.32 -4.86
N CYS A 75 7.72 4.01 -4.64
CA CYS A 75 8.35 4.89 -5.61
C CYS A 75 9.74 4.34 -5.93
N SER A 76 10.10 4.26 -7.21
CA SER A 76 11.43 3.89 -7.67
C SER A 76 12.31 5.11 -7.97
N ASP A 77 13.60 4.86 -8.16
CA ASP A 77 14.61 5.86 -8.53
C ASP A 77 14.42 6.46 -9.94
N ASP A 78 13.73 5.73 -10.83
CA ASP A 78 13.28 6.21 -12.15
C ASP A 78 11.98 7.03 -12.10
N ASN A 79 11.57 7.48 -10.91
CA ASN A 79 10.36 8.26 -10.65
C ASN A 79 9.04 7.54 -11.02
N VAL A 80 9.04 6.21 -11.07
CA VAL A 80 7.81 5.44 -11.28
C VAL A 80 7.14 5.12 -9.95
N ILE A 81 5.89 5.57 -9.83
CA ILE A 81 5.02 5.21 -8.72
C ILE A 81 4.26 3.94 -9.09
N THR A 82 4.41 2.90 -8.27
CA THR A 82 3.65 1.66 -8.44
C THR A 82 2.76 1.44 -7.22
N PHE A 83 1.51 1.12 -7.48
CA PHE A 83 0.48 0.91 -6.46
C PHE A 83 -0.21 -0.43 -6.71
N TRP A 84 -0.54 -1.14 -5.63
CA TRP A 84 -1.32 -2.37 -5.68
C TRP A 84 -2.10 -2.57 -4.39
N GLY A 85 -2.95 -3.60 -4.39
CA GLY A 85 -3.97 -3.77 -3.36
C GLY A 85 -5.23 -2.99 -3.73
N THR A 86 -6.33 -3.35 -3.06
CA THR A 86 -7.71 -3.12 -3.48
C THR A 86 -8.10 -3.95 -4.71
N ARG A 87 -8.87 -5.01 -4.48
CA ARG A 87 -9.65 -5.65 -5.56
C ARG A 87 -10.92 -4.84 -5.88
N TYR A 88 -11.17 -3.74 -5.14
CA TYR A 88 -12.46 -3.06 -5.01
C TYR A 88 -12.39 -1.52 -4.86
N GLY A 89 -11.23 -0.86 -5.08
CA GLY A 89 -11.09 0.56 -4.73
C GLY A 89 -10.96 0.80 -3.21
N VAL A 90 -10.68 2.04 -2.80
CA VAL A 90 -10.42 2.44 -1.40
C VAL A 90 -11.76 2.71 -0.69
N PRO A 91 -11.94 2.38 0.60
CA PRO A 91 -13.14 2.73 1.35
C PRO A 91 -13.29 4.26 1.36
N GLU A 92 -14.51 4.72 1.09
CA GLU A 92 -14.91 6.12 1.13
C GLU A 92 -14.39 6.79 2.41
N LEU A 93 -13.53 7.80 2.28
CA LEU A 93 -13.30 8.74 3.38
C LEU A 93 -14.52 9.64 3.44
N SER A 94 -15.64 9.10 3.92
CA SER A 94 -16.80 9.92 4.26
C SER A 94 -16.38 10.82 5.42
N GLU A 95 -16.16 12.10 5.16
CA GLU A 95 -16.18 13.11 6.20
C GLU A 95 -17.60 13.19 6.78
N ALA A 96 -17.95 12.29 7.69
CA ALA A 96 -18.99 12.47 8.70
C ALA A 96 -19.11 11.25 9.63
N ASP A 97 -19.17 11.58 10.92
CA ASP A 97 -19.84 10.86 12.01
C ASP A 97 -19.13 9.69 12.71
N VAL A 98 -18.41 10.09 13.77
CA VAL A 98 -18.26 9.35 15.02
C VAL A 98 -19.66 9.02 15.56
N SER A 99 -20.28 7.95 15.09
CA SER A 99 -21.33 7.20 15.81
C SER A 99 -21.86 6.04 14.98
N LYS A 100 -21.10 4.93 14.95
CA LYS A 100 -21.64 3.56 15.00
C LYS A 100 -20.47 2.57 15.01
N SER A 101 -20.00 2.26 16.20
CA SER A 101 -19.48 0.93 16.46
C SER A 101 -20.64 -0.05 16.25
N THR A 102 -20.58 -0.90 15.22
CA THR A 102 -21.24 -2.21 15.29
C THR A 102 -20.71 -3.15 14.19
N MET A 103 -20.09 -4.21 14.66
CA MET A 103 -20.13 -5.57 14.12
C MET A 103 -19.48 -5.86 12.76
N TRP A 104 -18.24 -6.37 12.87
CA TRP A 104 -17.73 -7.48 12.06
C TRP A 104 -18.82 -8.53 11.80
N SER A 105 -19.22 -8.67 10.54
CA SER A 105 -19.95 -9.82 10.00
C SER A 105 -19.42 -10.07 8.58
N ALA A 106 -19.01 -11.31 8.30
CA ALA A 106 -18.29 -11.71 7.09
C ALA A 106 -19.15 -11.73 5.80
N PRO A 107 -18.57 -12.17 4.66
CA PRO A 107 -18.35 -11.40 3.44
C PRO A 107 -19.60 -11.32 2.54
N CYS A 108 -20.04 -10.11 2.21
CA CYS A 108 -21.21 -9.91 1.34
C CYS A 108 -20.81 -9.52 -0.09
N ARG A 109 -21.27 -10.34 -1.05
CA ARG A 109 -21.57 -9.91 -2.41
C ARG A 109 -22.49 -8.70 -2.35
N ILE A 110 -22.03 -7.54 -2.81
CA ILE A 110 -22.85 -6.36 -3.08
C ILE A 110 -22.30 -5.69 -4.35
N ASP A 111 -23.22 -5.11 -5.10
CA ASP A 111 -23.20 -4.83 -6.53
C ASP A 111 -22.06 -3.94 -7.02
N VAL A 112 -21.65 -4.23 -8.26
CA VAL A 112 -20.69 -3.45 -9.03
C VAL A 112 -21.30 -2.08 -9.34
N GLU A 113 -20.98 -1.08 -8.52
CA GLU A 113 -20.86 0.28 -9.03
C GLU A 113 -19.39 0.55 -9.32
N SER A 114 -19.15 0.85 -10.59
CA SER A 114 -17.86 1.13 -11.22
C SER A 114 -17.27 2.43 -10.66
N GLU A 115 -16.88 2.46 -9.40
CA GLU A 115 -16.14 3.58 -8.87
C GLU A 115 -14.67 3.48 -9.30
N ASN A 116 -14.33 4.39 -10.21
CA ASN A 116 -13.14 4.35 -11.05
C ASN A 116 -11.84 4.36 -10.23
N ASN A 117 -10.84 3.61 -10.70
CA ASN A 117 -9.46 3.54 -10.16
C ASN A 117 -8.83 4.91 -9.84
N THR A 118 -9.28 5.97 -10.52
CA THR A 118 -8.87 7.37 -10.30
C THR A 118 -9.19 7.88 -8.90
N SER A 119 -10.39 7.62 -8.36
CA SER A 119 -10.79 8.10 -7.03
C SER A 119 -10.00 7.40 -5.92
N ALA A 120 -9.77 6.10 -6.09
CA ALA A 120 -8.92 5.30 -5.22
C ALA A 120 -7.49 5.85 -5.16
N PHE A 121 -6.92 6.21 -6.30
CA PHE A 121 -5.59 6.80 -6.40
C PHE A 121 -5.51 8.18 -5.75
N THR A 122 -6.48 9.06 -6.02
CA THR A 122 -6.52 10.42 -5.43
C THR A 122 -6.67 10.39 -3.92
N ASN A 123 -7.54 9.53 -3.37
CA ASN A 123 -7.73 9.40 -1.92
C ASN A 123 -6.49 8.81 -1.24
N PHE A 124 -5.82 7.86 -1.90
CA PHE A 124 -4.55 7.35 -1.40
C PHE A 124 -3.49 8.45 -1.34
N LEU A 125 -3.31 9.20 -2.43
CA LEU A 125 -2.39 10.33 -2.47
C LEU A 125 -2.72 11.36 -1.39
N ALA A 126 -4.00 11.74 -1.24
CA ALA A 126 -4.44 12.65 -0.20
C ALA A 126 -4.12 12.13 1.21
N SER A 127 -4.29 10.83 1.47
CA SER A 127 -3.91 10.22 2.75
C SER A 127 -2.40 10.24 2.98
N VAL A 128 -1.59 10.01 1.95
CA VAL A 128 -0.13 10.12 2.03
C VAL A 128 0.29 11.55 2.33
N TYR A 129 -0.23 12.53 1.59
CA TYR A 129 0.02 13.96 1.79
C TYR A 129 -0.48 14.48 3.15
N LYS A 130 -1.60 13.97 3.67
CA LYS A 130 -2.09 14.33 5.02
C LYS A 130 -1.22 13.75 6.14
N SER A 131 -0.58 12.60 5.91
CA SER A 131 0.28 11.93 6.90
C SER A 131 1.74 12.42 6.90
N GLU A 132 2.17 13.04 5.80
CA GLU A 132 3.49 13.64 5.63
C GLU A 132 3.32 15.10 5.20
N LEU A 133 3.39 16.04 6.15
CA LEU A 133 3.84 17.40 5.87
C LEU A 133 5.31 17.33 5.43
N VAL A 134 5.55 16.88 4.21
CA VAL A 134 6.85 16.93 3.55
C VAL A 134 6.62 17.58 2.21
N LEU A 135 7.29 18.72 2.03
CA LEU A 135 7.20 19.71 0.95
C LEU A 135 6.20 20.83 1.27
N GLU A 136 6.73 21.96 1.77
CA GLU A 136 6.11 23.24 1.46
C GLU A 136 5.95 23.32 -0.07
N PRO A 137 4.76 23.62 -0.60
CA PRO A 137 4.57 23.74 -2.04
C PRO A 137 5.46 24.88 -2.55
N GLN A 138 6.46 24.52 -3.35
CA GLN A 138 7.27 25.51 -4.04
C GLN A 138 6.48 25.99 -5.25
N ASP A 139 6.10 27.27 -5.24
CA ASP A 139 5.37 27.89 -6.33
C ASP A 139 6.29 28.00 -7.56
N ILE A 140 6.01 27.22 -8.61
CA ILE A 140 6.84 27.17 -9.83
C ILE A 140 6.59 28.41 -10.72
N LEU A 141 5.71 29.32 -10.30
CA LEU A 141 5.37 30.55 -11.01
C LEU A 141 5.82 31.84 -10.28
N ALA A 142 6.63 31.75 -9.23
CA ALA A 142 7.22 32.90 -8.55
C ALA A 142 8.65 33.22 -9.02
#